data_AF-A0A7J8F1K6-F1
#
_entry.id   AF-A0A7J8F1K6-F1
#
_cell.length_a   1.000
_cell.length_b   1.000
_cell.length_c   1.000
_cell.angle_alpha   90.00
_cell.angle_beta   90.00
_cell.angle_gamma   90.00
#
_symmetry.space_group_name_H-M   'P 1'
#
loop_
_entity.id
_entity.type
_entity.pdbx_description
1 polymer ?
#
loop_
_entity_poly.entity_id
_entity_poly.type
_entity_poly.pdbx_seq_one_letter_code
_entity_poly.pdbx_strand_id
1 'polypeptide(L)'
;MQVIYTDDAGRPQTAYLQCKCVNELNQWLSALRKVSINNTGLLGSYHPGVFRGDKWSCCHQKDKTDLGCDKTRSRVTLQEWNDPLDHDLEAQLIYRHLLGMEAALREKHRELSAGTETASVLTGCGEASEDRLAQLLQVLQDLQEAHNCSPVSSLPLEPNYLLELQT
;
A
#
# COMPACT_ATOMS: atom_id res chain seq x y z
N MET A 1 -20.08 -2.20 -0.53
CA MET A 1 -19.34 -1.45 0.51
C MET A 1 -20.33 -0.73 1.41
N GLN A 2 -20.03 -0.58 2.70
CA GLN A 2 -20.84 0.19 3.65
C GLN A 2 -19.98 1.32 4.24
N VAL A 3 -20.55 2.51 4.36
CA VAL A 3 -19.89 3.69 4.95
C VAL A 3 -20.85 4.31 5.96
N ILE A 4 -20.33 4.65 7.13
CA ILE A 4 -21.09 5.33 8.18
C ILE A 4 -20.52 6.75 8.32
N TYR A 5 -21.39 7.74 8.24
CA TYR A 5 -21.03 9.16 8.36
C TYR A 5 -22.01 9.87 9.29
N THR A 6 -21.63 11.05 9.76
CA THR A 6 -22.48 11.88 10.62
C THR A 6 -23.20 12.93 9.76
N ASP A 7 -24.53 13.04 9.88
CA ASP A 7 -25.31 14.07 9.18
C ASP A 7 -25.15 15.46 9.82
N ASP A 8 -25.72 16.50 9.20
CA ASP A 8 -25.66 17.89 9.70
C ASP A 8 -26.28 18.05 11.10
N ALA A 9 -27.12 17.09 11.53
CA ALA A 9 -27.74 17.06 12.85
C ALA A 9 -26.94 16.22 13.87
N GLY A 10 -25.75 15.73 13.51
CA GLY A 10 -24.89 14.95 14.40
C GLY A 10 -25.26 13.47 14.50
N ARG A 11 -26.15 12.95 13.65
CA ARG A 11 -26.64 11.57 13.73
C ARG A 11 -25.89 10.64 12.78
N PRO A 12 -25.59 9.40 13.20
CA PRO A 12 -24.94 8.42 12.32
C PRO A 12 -25.91 7.96 11.23
N GLN A 13 -25.44 8.00 9.99
CA GLN A 13 -26.14 7.54 8.80
C GLN A 13 -25.31 6.47 8.08
N THR A 14 -25.99 5.41 7.66
CA THR A 14 -25.38 4.30 6.90
C THR A 14 -25.69 4.46 5.42
N ALA A 15 -24.64 4.54 4.59
CA ALA A 15 -24.71 4.49 3.14
C ALA A 15 -24.16 3.15 2.61
N TYR A 16 -24.80 2.61 1.57
CA TYR A 16 -24.36 1.41 0.87
C TYR A 16 -23.90 1.80 -0.53
N LEU A 17 -22.65 1.47 -0.87
CA LEU A 17 -22.06 1.73 -2.16
C LEU A 17 -21.82 0.41 -2.90
N GLN A 18 -22.35 0.33 -4.12
CA GLN A 18 -22.08 -0.77 -5.04
C GLN A 18 -20.83 -0.45 -5.85
N CYS A 19 -19.83 -1.31 -5.83
CA CYS A 19 -18.63 -1.21 -6.67
C CYS A 19 -18.77 -2.18 -7.84
N LYS A 20 -18.19 -1.84 -9.00
CA LYS A 20 -18.25 -2.66 -10.23
C LYS A 20 -17.45 -3.94 -10.12
N CYS A 21 -16.33 -3.90 -9.39
CA CYS A 21 -15.46 -5.05 -9.16
C CYS A 21 -14.73 -4.93 -7.81
N VAL A 22 -14.05 -6.01 -7.42
CA VAL A 22 -13.28 -6.08 -6.17
C VAL A 22 -12.13 -5.07 -6.15
N ASN A 23 -11.50 -4.78 -7.30
CA ASN A 23 -10.46 -3.78 -7.39
C ASN A 23 -10.98 -2.37 -7.04
N GLU A 24 -12.11 -1.96 -7.63
CA GLU A 24 -12.75 -0.68 -7.31
C GLU A 24 -13.17 -0.64 -5.84
N LEU A 25 -13.71 -1.73 -5.30
CA LEU A 25 -14.05 -1.84 -3.87
C LEU A 25 -12.83 -1.56 -2.97
N ASN A 26 -11.69 -2.21 -3.26
CA ASN A 26 -10.47 -2.05 -2.47
C ASN A 26 -9.88 -0.64 -2.58
N GLN A 27 -9.93 -0.04 -3.78
CA GLN A 27 -9.48 1.33 -3.99
C GLN A 27 -10.31 2.33 -3.18
N TRP A 28 -11.65 2.21 -3.22
CA TRP A 28 -12.53 3.06 -2.42
C TRP A 28 -12.32 2.86 -0.91
N LEU A 29 -12.18 1.62 -0.47
CA LEU A 29 -11.95 1.30 0.95
C LEU A 29 -10.66 1.95 1.46
N SER A 30 -9.58 1.84 0.69
CA SER A 30 -8.27 2.41 1.03
C SER A 30 -8.32 3.94 1.07
N ALA A 31 -8.93 4.56 0.06
CA ALA A 31 -9.08 6.01 0.01
C ALA A 31 -9.87 6.55 1.21
N LEU A 32 -11.01 5.92 1.53
CA LEU A 32 -11.86 6.31 2.65
C LEU A 32 -11.16 6.13 4.00
N ARG A 33 -10.44 5.04 4.22
CA ARG A 33 -9.66 4.85 5.45
C ARG A 33 -8.58 5.90 5.60
N LYS A 34 -7.84 6.20 4.54
CA LYS A 34 -6.77 7.21 4.56
C LYS A 34 -7.29 8.60 4.93
N VAL A 35 -8.46 9.01 4.42
CA VAL A 35 -9.02 10.34 4.75
C VAL A 35 -9.77 10.37 6.09
N SER A 36 -10.24 9.22 6.60
CA SER A 36 -11.04 9.16 7.83
C SER A 36 -10.27 8.73 9.07
N ILE A 37 -9.02 8.28 8.95
CA ILE A 37 -8.23 7.73 10.06
C ILE A 37 -8.07 8.68 11.25
N ASN A 38 -8.08 10.00 10.99
CA ASN A 38 -7.95 11.02 12.03
C ASN A 38 -9.30 11.56 12.53
N ASN A 39 -10.42 10.99 12.08
CA ASN A 39 -11.74 11.40 12.55
C ASN A 39 -11.91 10.99 14.01
N THR A 40 -12.22 11.96 14.88
CA THR A 40 -12.44 11.72 16.32
C THR A 40 -13.63 10.82 16.63
N GLY A 41 -14.58 10.69 15.68
CA GLY A 41 -15.79 9.87 15.79
C GLY A 41 -15.72 8.50 15.10
N LEU A 42 -14.54 7.94 14.86
CA LEU A 42 -14.42 6.60 14.28
C LEU A 42 -15.08 5.54 15.17
N LEU A 43 -15.96 4.73 14.58
CA LEU A 43 -16.66 3.67 15.29
C LEU A 43 -15.73 2.46 15.52
N GLY A 44 -15.66 1.99 16.77
CA GLY A 44 -14.90 0.79 17.16
C GLY A 44 -15.58 -0.54 16.79
N SER A 45 -16.84 -0.49 16.35
CA SER A 45 -17.58 -1.65 15.87
C SER A 45 -18.54 -1.27 14.74
N TYR A 46 -18.92 -2.26 13.94
CA TYR A 46 -19.83 -2.11 12.82
C TYR A 46 -20.70 -3.36 12.64
N HIS A 47 -21.72 -3.24 11.80
CA HIS A 47 -22.53 -4.37 11.36
C HIS A 47 -22.03 -4.83 9.98
N PRO A 48 -21.57 -6.08 9.80
CA PRO A 48 -21.18 -6.60 8.48
C PRO A 48 -22.38 -6.82 7.55
N GLY A 49 -23.58 -6.92 8.13
CA GLY A 49 -24.82 -7.15 7.40
C GLY A 49 -25.48 -5.87 6.91
N VAL A 50 -26.51 -6.04 6.08
CA VAL A 50 -27.34 -4.92 5.61
C VAL A 50 -28.53 -4.75 6.55
N PHE A 51 -28.92 -3.51 6.81
CA PHE A 51 -30.17 -3.20 7.51
C PHE A 51 -31.33 -3.21 6.52
N ARG A 52 -32.22 -4.20 6.63
CA ARG A 52 -33.39 -4.37 5.75
C ARG A 52 -34.53 -5.04 6.50
N GLY A 53 -35.75 -4.52 6.35
CA GLY A 53 -36.94 -5.08 7.01
C GLY A 53 -36.89 -4.91 8.53
N ASP A 54 -36.52 -3.70 8.97
CA ASP A 54 -36.43 -3.28 10.38
C ASP A 54 -35.52 -4.14 11.26
N LYS A 55 -34.51 -4.75 10.65
CA LYS A 55 -33.44 -5.46 11.35
C LYS A 55 -32.15 -5.54 10.55
N TRP A 56 -31.05 -5.74 11.28
CA TRP A 56 -29.76 -6.11 10.71
C TRP A 56 -29.73 -7.58 10.29
N SER A 57 -29.19 -7.86 9.10
CA SER A 57 -29.04 -9.24 8.61
C SER A 57 -27.96 -10.04 9.37
N CYS A 58 -27.02 -9.38 10.05
CA CYS A 58 -25.92 -10.04 10.76
C CYS A 58 -26.27 -10.50 12.18
N CYS A 59 -27.00 -9.69 12.95
CA CYS A 59 -27.29 -9.97 14.37
C CYS A 59 -28.78 -9.83 14.75
N HIS A 60 -29.64 -9.47 13.79
CA HIS A 60 -31.08 -9.26 13.99
C HIS A 60 -31.47 -8.15 14.98
N GLN A 61 -30.54 -7.28 15.36
CA GLN A 61 -30.87 -6.03 16.06
C GLN A 61 -31.83 -5.19 15.21
N LYS A 62 -32.81 -4.57 15.87
CA LYS A 62 -33.89 -3.82 15.22
C LYS A 62 -33.61 -2.33 15.09
N ASP A 63 -32.77 -1.78 15.97
CA ASP A 63 -32.34 -0.39 15.86
C ASP A 63 -31.20 -0.28 14.84
N LYS A 64 -31.32 0.66 13.91
CA LYS A 64 -30.29 0.96 12.90
C LYS A 64 -29.08 1.67 13.53
N THR A 65 -29.25 2.29 14.69
CA THR A 65 -28.23 3.09 15.37
C THR A 65 -27.53 2.36 16.51
N ASP A 66 -27.94 1.12 16.79
CA ASP A 66 -27.31 0.26 17.79
C ASP A 66 -25.82 0.00 17.48
N LEU A 67 -25.09 -0.39 18.53
CA LEU A 67 -23.68 -0.72 18.44
C LEU A 67 -23.45 -1.93 17.54
N GLY A 68 -22.49 -1.79 16.62
CA GLY A 68 -22.05 -2.84 15.71
C GLY A 68 -21.71 -4.15 16.40
N CYS A 69 -22.07 -5.27 15.78
CA CYS A 69 -21.83 -6.62 16.32
C CYS A 69 -20.43 -7.19 16.03
N ASP A 70 -19.63 -6.52 15.20
CA ASP A 70 -18.26 -6.91 14.89
C ASP A 70 -17.28 -5.73 15.08
N LYS A 71 -16.02 -6.02 15.35
CA LYS A 71 -15.00 -4.99 15.67
C LYS A 71 -14.44 -4.35 14.41
N THR A 72 -14.30 -3.03 14.43
CA THR A 72 -13.58 -2.29 13.39
C THR A 72 -12.09 -2.55 13.53
N ARG A 73 -11.43 -2.90 12.42
CA ARG A 73 -9.97 -3.02 12.34
C ARG A 73 -9.41 -1.81 11.59
N SER A 74 -8.49 -1.11 12.23
CA SER A 74 -7.79 0.05 11.63
C SER A 74 -6.77 -0.37 10.58
N ARG A 75 -6.31 -1.63 10.63
CA ARG A 75 -5.37 -2.21 9.67
C ARG A 75 -5.99 -3.41 8.99
N VAL A 76 -5.86 -3.47 7.67
CA VAL A 76 -6.19 -4.65 6.87
C VAL A 76 -4.94 -5.11 6.14
N THR A 77 -4.56 -6.35 6.41
CA THR A 77 -3.58 -7.11 5.64
C THR A 77 -4.33 -8.13 4.79
N LEU A 78 -4.42 -7.89 3.49
CA LEU A 78 -4.90 -8.89 2.52
C LEU A 78 -3.71 -9.47 1.78
N GLN A 79 -3.11 -10.54 2.32
CA GLN A 79 -1.95 -11.22 1.76
C GLN A 79 -0.76 -10.27 1.58
N GLU A 80 -0.61 -9.61 0.42
CA GLU A 80 0.44 -8.62 0.11
C GLU A 80 -0.02 -7.16 0.29
N TRP A 81 -1.31 -6.93 0.50
CA TRP A 81 -1.88 -5.58 0.59
C TRP A 81 -1.99 -5.12 2.04
N ASN A 82 -1.23 -4.07 2.40
CA ASN A 82 -1.36 -3.34 3.66
C ASN A 82 -2.19 -2.07 3.47
N ASP A 83 -3.22 -1.90 4.31
CA ASP A 83 -4.03 -0.67 4.35
C ASP A 83 -4.28 -0.22 5.81
N PRO A 84 -3.85 1.00 6.21
CA PRO A 84 -3.13 1.98 5.40
C PRO A 84 -1.70 1.52 5.02
N LEU A 85 -1.24 1.95 3.84
CA LEU A 85 0.16 1.79 3.45
C LEU A 85 1.07 2.53 4.44
N ASP A 86 2.00 1.81 5.03
CA ASP A 86 3.08 2.38 5.83
C ASP A 86 4.19 2.82 4.87
N HIS A 87 4.19 4.11 4.51
CA HIS A 87 5.08 4.64 3.47
C HIS A 87 6.56 4.46 3.82
N ASP A 88 6.91 4.49 5.12
CA ASP A 88 8.30 4.31 5.57
C ASP A 88 8.73 2.85 5.42
N LEU A 89 7.87 1.91 5.82
CA LEU A 89 8.12 0.48 5.63
C LEU A 89 8.20 0.10 4.14
N GLU A 90 7.26 0.58 3.33
CA GLU A 90 7.25 0.30 1.88
C GLU A 90 8.50 0.88 1.20
N ALA A 91 8.92 2.09 1.57
CA ALA A 91 10.16 2.68 1.06
C ALA A 91 11.40 1.82 1.44
N GLN A 92 11.45 1.31 2.67
CA GLN A 92 12.51 0.41 3.12
C GLN A 92 12.52 -0.93 2.37
N LEU A 93 11.34 -1.51 2.07
CA LEU A 93 11.22 -2.74 1.30
C LEU A 93 11.68 -2.54 -0.15
N ILE A 94 11.28 -1.44 -0.79
CA ILE A 94 11.74 -1.08 -2.14
C ILE A 94 13.25 -0.89 -2.14
N TYR A 95 13.80 -0.14 -1.19
CA TYR A 95 15.25 0.04 -1.07
C TYR A 95 15.99 -1.29 -0.93
N ARG A 96 15.53 -2.17 -0.02
CA ARG A 96 16.15 -3.49 0.19
C ARG A 96 16.10 -4.34 -1.08
N HIS A 97 14.99 -4.32 -1.80
CA HIS A 97 14.84 -5.06 -3.05
C HIS A 97 15.80 -4.53 -4.12
N LEU A 98 15.86 -3.21 -4.32
CA LEU A 98 16.77 -2.58 -5.27
C LEU A 98 18.24 -2.86 -4.93
N LEU A 99 18.60 -2.84 -3.63
CA LEU A 99 19.94 -3.20 -3.17
C LEU A 99 20.29 -4.66 -3.49
N GLY A 100 19.34 -5.58 -3.29
CA GLY A 100 19.51 -6.99 -3.68
C GLY A 100 19.71 -7.20 -5.18
N MET A 101 19.14 -6.32 -6.02
CA MET A 101 19.27 -6.36 -7.47
C MET A 101 20.48 -5.59 -8.01
N GLU A 102 21.22 -4.86 -7.17
CA GLU A 102 22.27 -3.93 -7.60
C GLU A 102 23.33 -4.61 -8.50
N ALA A 103 23.77 -5.81 -8.13
CA ALA A 103 24.75 -6.57 -8.92
C ALA A 103 24.24 -6.87 -10.34
N ALA A 104 22.99 -7.30 -10.47
CA ALA A 104 22.36 -7.59 -11.76
C ALA A 104 22.14 -6.30 -12.57
N LEU A 105 21.77 -5.19 -11.92
CA LEU A 105 21.63 -3.89 -12.57
C LEU A 105 22.96 -3.38 -13.12
N ARG A 106 24.06 -3.53 -12.37
CA ARG A 106 25.41 -3.15 -12.82
C ARG A 106 25.91 -4.02 -13.97
N GLU A 107 25.60 -5.31 -13.96
CA GLU A 107 25.91 -6.21 -15.06
C GLU A 107 25.17 -5.81 -16.34
N LYS A 108 23.86 -5.58 -16.25
CA LYS A 108 23.04 -5.12 -17.39
C LYS A 108 23.49 -3.77 -17.94
N HIS A 109 23.88 -2.84 -17.08
CA HIS A 109 24.47 -1.58 -17.52
C HIS A 109 25.75 -1.80 -18.33
N ARG A 110 26.66 -2.68 -17.88
CA ARG A 110 27.89 -2.98 -18.64
C ARG A 110 27.59 -3.65 -19.98
N GLU A 111 26.64 -4.57 -20.04
CA GLU A 111 26.22 -5.21 -21.29
C GLU A 111 25.68 -4.20 -22.31
N LEU A 112 24.87 -3.23 -21.85
CA LEU A 112 24.32 -2.18 -22.70
C LEU A 112 25.41 -1.21 -23.18
N SER A 113 26.29 -0.76 -22.28
CA SER A 113 27.42 0.10 -22.64
C SER A 113 28.38 -0.58 -23.63
N ALA A 114 28.60 -1.90 -23.50
CA ALA A 114 29.43 -2.68 -24.42
C ALA A 114 28.75 -2.96 -25.78
N GLY A 115 27.42 -3.09 -25.80
CA GLY A 115 26.65 -3.30 -27.03
C GLY A 115 26.58 -2.06 -27.93
N THR A 116 26.66 -0.86 -27.34
CA THR A 116 26.62 0.42 -28.06
C THR A 116 27.78 0.60 -29.06
N GLU A 117 28.93 -0.07 -28.85
CA GLU A 117 30.09 0.04 -29.75
C GLU A 117 29.96 -0.79 -31.06
N THR A 118 29.05 -1.77 -31.14
CA THR A 118 28.94 -2.65 -32.32
C THR A 118 27.69 -2.44 -33.18
N ALA A 119 26.73 -1.61 -32.75
CA ALA A 119 25.41 -1.47 -33.37
C ALA A 119 25.05 -0.05 -33.86
N SER A 120 26.04 0.81 -34.15
CA SER A 120 25.84 2.23 -34.55
C SER A 120 25.18 2.46 -35.93
N VAL A 121 24.38 1.52 -36.46
CA VAL A 121 23.68 1.75 -37.75
C VAL A 121 22.16 1.62 -37.69
N LEU A 122 21.54 1.01 -36.66
CA LEU A 122 20.07 0.91 -36.64
C LEU A 122 19.46 1.05 -35.24
N THR A 123 18.72 2.16 -35.08
CA THR A 123 17.59 2.37 -34.13
C THR A 123 17.94 2.99 -32.77
N GLY A 124 17.59 4.27 -32.62
CA GLY A 124 17.79 5.11 -31.42
C GLY A 124 16.89 4.79 -30.22
N CYS A 125 16.84 3.53 -29.80
CA CYS A 125 16.13 3.08 -28.59
C CYS A 125 17.09 2.73 -27.42
N GLY A 126 18.38 2.51 -27.69
CA GLY A 126 19.35 2.03 -26.69
C GLY A 126 19.78 3.08 -25.66
N GLU A 127 20.08 4.31 -26.10
CA GLU A 127 20.64 5.38 -25.23
C GLU A 127 19.70 5.74 -24.07
N ALA A 128 18.38 5.82 -24.33
CA ALA A 128 17.40 6.16 -23.30
C ALA A 128 17.25 5.09 -22.21
N SER A 129 17.63 3.83 -22.48
CA SER A 129 17.59 2.75 -21.50
C SER A 129 18.86 2.70 -20.65
N GLU A 130 20.02 3.01 -21.25
CA GLU A 130 21.31 3.14 -20.55
C GLU A 130 21.26 4.30 -19.55
N ASP A 131 20.77 5.47 -19.98
CA ASP A 131 20.62 6.65 -19.13
C ASP A 131 19.73 6.40 -17.90
N ARG A 132 18.64 5.64 -18.07
CA ARG A 132 17.72 5.30 -16.97
C ARG A 132 18.35 4.34 -15.96
N LEU A 133 19.16 3.39 -16.41
CA LEU A 133 19.87 2.46 -15.52
C LEU A 133 20.99 3.18 -14.77
N ALA A 134 21.73 4.05 -15.45
CA ALA A 134 22.74 4.91 -14.82
C ALA A 134 22.10 5.79 -13.73
N GLN A 135 20.96 6.41 -14.04
CA GLN A 135 20.19 7.22 -13.08
C GLN A 135 19.73 6.39 -11.88
N LEU A 136 19.23 5.16 -12.09
CA LEU A 136 18.80 4.28 -11.00
C LEU A 136 19.97 3.86 -10.10
N LEU A 137 21.13 3.53 -10.68
CA LEU A 137 22.34 3.20 -9.92
C LEU A 137 22.84 4.39 -9.09
N GLN A 138 22.76 5.61 -9.63
CA GLN A 138 23.09 6.82 -8.89
C GLN A 138 22.14 7.02 -7.70
N VAL A 139 20.83 6.91 -7.91
CA VAL A 139 19.83 7.03 -6.85
C VAL A 139 20.07 5.98 -5.75
N LEU A 140 20.45 4.76 -6.11
CA LEU A 140 20.77 3.71 -5.14
C LEU A 140 21.99 4.07 -4.29
N GLN A 141 23.03 4.62 -4.91
CA GLN A 141 24.22 5.07 -4.20
C GLN A 141 23.89 6.21 -3.22
N ASP A 142 23.13 7.21 -3.67
CA ASP A 142 22.69 8.33 -2.83
C ASP A 142 21.86 7.84 -1.61
N LEU A 143 20.97 6.87 -1.83
CA LEU A 143 20.17 6.25 -0.77
C LEU A 143 21.04 5.49 0.24
N GLN A 144 22.05 4.76 -0.23
CA GLN A 144 22.97 4.02 0.63
C GLN A 144 23.83 4.98 1.47
N GLU A 145 24.31 6.07 0.88
CA GLU A 145 25.04 7.12 1.60
C GLU A 145 24.17 7.77 2.68
N ALA A 146 22.93 8.14 2.35
CA ALA A 146 21.98 8.69 3.30
C ALA A 146 21.66 7.71 4.46
N HIS A 147 21.53 6.43 4.16
CA HIS A 147 21.29 5.39 5.18
C HIS A 147 22.48 5.24 6.14
N ASN A 148 23.71 5.28 5.62
CA ASN A 148 24.93 5.19 6.42
C ASN A 148 25.18 6.45 7.27
N CYS A 149 24.70 7.61 6.83
CA CYS A 149 24.79 8.86 7.58
C CYS A 149 23.73 8.98 8.69
N SER A 150 22.71 8.11 8.70
CA SER A 150 21.69 8.11 9.74
C SER A 150 22.23 7.45 11.01
N PRO A 151 22.25 8.14 12.18
CA PRO A 151 22.61 7.50 13.44
C PRO A 151 21.54 6.46 13.76
N VAL A 152 21.96 5.19 13.83
CA VAL A 152 21.12 4.04 14.21
C VAL A 152 20.37 4.36 15.50
N SER A 153 19.12 4.79 15.40
CA SER A 153 18.20 4.79 16.52
C SER A 153 17.84 3.34 16.80
N SER A 154 18.30 2.90 17.96
CA SER A 154 18.12 1.58 18.52
C SER A 154 16.65 1.27 18.77
N LEU A 155 16.30 -0.02 18.55
CA LEU A 155 15.17 -0.82 19.08
C LEU A 155 14.00 -1.11 18.11
N PRO A 156 13.25 -2.22 18.32
CA PRO A 156 13.64 -3.60 18.64
C PRO A 156 13.22 -4.59 17.53
N LEU A 157 13.85 -5.78 17.51
CA LEU A 157 13.43 -6.90 16.65
C LEU A 157 11.99 -7.31 16.97
N GLU A 158 11.06 -7.10 16.03
CA GLU A 158 9.82 -7.89 15.95
C GLU A 158 9.98 -8.97 14.85
N PRO A 159 9.42 -10.17 15.03
CA PRO A 159 9.82 -11.35 14.27
C PRO A 159 9.36 -11.30 12.80
N ASN A 160 10.29 -11.67 11.92
CA ASN A 160 10.15 -11.83 10.47
C ASN A 160 8.82 -12.45 10.01
N TYR A 161 8.07 -11.71 9.19
CA TYR A 161 7.21 -12.29 8.14
C TYR A 161 7.86 -12.00 6.78
N LEU A 162 9.01 -12.63 6.53
CA LEU A 162 9.57 -12.70 5.18
C LEU A 162 8.92 -13.91 4.50
N LEU A 163 7.89 -13.65 3.69
CA LEU A 163 7.51 -14.55 2.62
C LEU A 163 8.57 -14.40 1.53
N GLU A 164 9.35 -15.45 1.33
CA GLU A 164 10.29 -15.58 0.21
C GLU A 164 9.50 -15.40 -1.10
N LEU A 165 9.75 -14.30 -1.81
CA LEU A 165 9.38 -14.18 -3.22
C LEU A 165 10.24 -15.19 -3.99
N GLN A 166 9.67 -16.36 -4.24
CA GLN A 166 10.28 -17.37 -5.11
C GLN A 166 10.31 -16.82 -6.55
N THR A 167 11.53 -16.73 -7.08
CA THR A 167 11.85 -16.48 -8.50
C THR A 167 11.45 -17.64 -9.39
#